data_AF-X1K7F6-F1
#
_entry.id   AF-X1K7F6-F1
#
_cell.length_a   1.000
_cell.length_b   1.000
_cell.length_c   1.000
_cell.angle_alpha   90.00
_cell.angle_beta   90.00
_cell.angle_gamma   90.00
#
_symmetry.space_group_name_H-M   'P 1'
#
loop_
_entity.id
_entity.type
_entity.pdbx_description
1 polymer ?
#
loop_
_entity_poly.entity_id
_entity_poly.type
_entity_poly.pdbx_seq_one_letter_code
_entity_poly.pdbx_strand_id
1 'polypeptide(L)'
;MKSWRVVLISSFSFGSALRLTTSKYFTPSGRCIHEEGIDPDVEVKFQEQEFKETAPEETVFEEVEEQDKDIQKKDEPKEKEEIKTTLQDFMQAQGFYDNQLVSAVELLKGIKVYKKQQVLQESSL
;
A
#
# COMPACT_ATOMS: atom_id res chain seq x y z
N MET A 1 -11.96 9.90 -7.41
CA MET A 1 -11.08 9.12 -8.32
C MET A 1 -10.11 10.08 -9.00
N LYS A 2 -8.80 9.86 -8.87
CA LYS A 2 -7.77 10.72 -9.45
C LYS A 2 -7.57 10.33 -10.93
N SER A 3 -7.90 11.23 -11.85
CA SER A 3 -7.82 11.01 -13.31
C SER A 3 -6.40 11.31 -13.80
N TRP A 4 -5.71 10.30 -14.30
CA TRP A 4 -4.36 10.40 -14.86
C TRP A 4 -4.45 11.06 -16.23
N ARG A 5 -3.82 12.24 -16.43
CA ARG A 5 -3.84 12.96 -17.71
C ARG A 5 -2.45 13.47 -18.04
N VAL A 6 -2.01 13.30 -19.29
CA VAL A 6 -0.82 14.02 -19.80
C VAL A 6 -1.25 15.45 -20.09
N VAL A 7 -0.60 16.39 -19.42
CA VAL A 7 -0.94 17.80 -19.53
C VAL A 7 0.26 18.58 -20.04
N LEU A 8 0.03 19.37 -21.08
CA LEU A 8 0.97 20.38 -21.56
C LEU A 8 0.49 21.75 -21.13
N ILE A 9 1.42 22.56 -20.61
CA ILE A 9 1.19 23.95 -20.24
C ILE A 9 1.92 24.82 -21.25
N SER A 10 1.17 25.61 -22.01
CA SER A 10 1.72 26.56 -22.98
C SER A 10 1.45 27.98 -22.52
N SER A 11 2.47 28.82 -22.46
CA SER A 11 2.33 30.23 -22.09
C SER A 11 1.91 31.05 -23.31
N PHE A 12 0.93 31.92 -23.14
CA PHE A 12 0.48 32.88 -24.14
C PHE A 12 0.85 34.31 -23.70
N SER A 13 0.80 35.25 -24.65
CA SER A 13 1.08 36.66 -24.35
C SER A 13 0.17 37.19 -23.23
N PHE A 14 0.64 38.22 -22.52
CA PHE A 14 -0.02 38.87 -21.37
C PHE A 14 -0.12 38.02 -20.08
N GLY A 15 0.77 37.06 -19.87
CA GLY A 15 0.89 36.34 -18.58
C GLY A 15 -0.16 35.25 -18.35
N SER A 16 -0.84 34.83 -19.42
CA SER A 16 -1.80 33.72 -19.39
C SER A 16 -1.15 32.40 -19.80
N ALA A 17 -1.73 31.27 -19.37
CA ALA A 17 -1.25 29.94 -19.74
C ALA A 17 -2.42 29.00 -20.02
N LEU A 18 -2.21 28.10 -20.98
CA LEU A 18 -3.23 27.14 -21.43
C LEU A 18 -2.83 25.73 -21.02
N ARG A 19 -3.76 25.04 -20.33
CA ARG A 19 -3.61 23.65 -19.88
C ARG A 19 -4.32 22.71 -20.87
N LEU A 20 -3.57 22.04 -21.73
CA LEU A 20 -4.12 21.06 -22.69
C LEU A 20 -3.87 19.63 -22.22
N THR A 21 -4.86 18.75 -22.42
CA THR A 21 -4.63 17.31 -22.36
C THR A 21 -4.21 16.84 -23.75
N THR A 22 -2.95 16.47 -23.93
CA THR A 22 -2.38 16.17 -25.25
C THR A 22 -2.41 14.69 -25.61
N SER A 23 -2.50 13.83 -24.59
CA SER A 23 -2.36 12.38 -24.79
C SER A 23 -3.26 11.61 -23.83
N LYS A 24 -3.67 10.41 -24.26
CA LYS A 24 -4.41 9.44 -23.45
C LYS A 24 -3.50 8.27 -23.07
N TYR A 25 -3.76 7.67 -21.91
CA TYR A 25 -3.05 6.47 -21.47
C TYR A 25 -3.81 5.20 -21.89
N PHE A 26 -3.07 4.23 -22.44
CA PHE A 26 -3.59 2.94 -22.87
C PHE A 26 -2.82 1.80 -22.21
N THR A 27 -3.52 0.71 -21.89
CA THR A 27 -2.88 -0.55 -21.50
C THR A 27 -2.23 -1.22 -22.71
N PRO A 28 -1.28 -2.17 -22.54
CA PRO A 28 -0.75 -2.97 -23.66
C PRO A 28 -1.83 -3.74 -24.44
N SER A 29 -2.96 -4.03 -23.78
CA SER A 29 -4.16 -4.61 -24.40
C SER A 29 -5.01 -3.60 -25.21
N GLY A 30 -4.62 -2.33 -25.27
CA GLY A 30 -5.31 -1.28 -26.03
C GLY A 30 -6.49 -0.62 -25.30
N ARG A 31 -6.69 -0.91 -24.01
CA ARG A 31 -7.79 -0.33 -23.21
C ARG A 31 -7.43 1.09 -22.75
N CYS A 32 -8.36 2.04 -22.89
CA CYS A 32 -8.13 3.42 -22.45
C CYS A 32 -8.43 3.59 -20.95
N ILE A 33 -7.42 3.99 -20.17
CA ILE A 33 -7.53 4.09 -18.70
C ILE A 33 -8.40 5.29 -18.28
N HIS A 34 -8.56 6.29 -19.16
CA HIS A 34 -9.13 7.60 -18.82
C HIS A 34 -10.61 7.58 -18.44
N GLU A 35 -11.36 6.64 -19.01
CA GLU A 35 -12.82 6.52 -18.86
C GLU A 35 -13.21 5.23 -18.14
N GLU A 36 -12.53 4.13 -18.44
CA GLU A 36 -12.89 2.81 -17.92
C GLU A 36 -12.17 2.44 -16.62
N GLY A 37 -11.06 3.11 -16.28
CA GLY A 37 -10.21 2.70 -15.15
C GLY A 37 -9.53 1.34 -15.39
N ILE A 38 -9.09 0.71 -14.31
CA ILE A 38 -8.53 -0.65 -14.34
C ILE A 38 -9.28 -1.45 -13.28
N ASP A 39 -9.89 -2.55 -13.72
CA ASP A 39 -10.56 -3.49 -12.83
C ASP A 39 -9.50 -4.34 -12.11
N PRO A 40 -9.57 -4.49 -10.77
CA PRO A 40 -8.62 -5.30 -10.02
C PRO A 40 -8.85 -6.80 -10.28
N ASP A 41 -7.78 -7.58 -10.33
CA ASP A 41 -7.89 -9.04 -10.46
C ASP A 41 -8.49 -9.70 -9.21
N VAL A 42 -8.24 -9.12 -8.03
CA VAL A 42 -8.78 -9.57 -6.74
C VAL A 42 -9.37 -8.36 -6.03
N GLU A 43 -10.68 -8.36 -5.82
CA GLU A 43 -11.37 -7.32 -5.07
C GLU A 43 -11.23 -7.54 -3.56
N VAL A 44 -10.60 -6.57 -2.87
CA VAL A 44 -10.52 -6.53 -1.40
C VAL A 44 -11.21 -5.26 -0.91
N LYS A 45 -12.37 -5.43 -0.26
CA LYS A 45 -13.13 -4.31 0.32
C LYS A 45 -12.34 -3.68 1.46
N PHE A 46 -12.22 -2.37 1.46
CA PHE A 46 -11.62 -1.64 2.57
C PHE A 46 -12.44 -1.85 3.84
N GLN A 47 -11.78 -2.26 4.92
CA GLN A 47 -12.38 -2.40 6.23
C GLN A 47 -11.85 -1.27 7.10
N GLU A 48 -12.68 -0.25 7.31
CA GLU A 48 -12.35 0.83 8.22
C GLU A 48 -12.36 0.28 9.64
N GLN A 49 -11.23 0.42 10.34
CA GLN A 49 -11.19 0.11 11.76
C GLN A 49 -11.83 1.29 12.49
N GLU A 50 -12.88 1.04 13.25
CA GLU A 50 -13.40 2.02 14.20
C GLU A 50 -12.31 2.32 15.22
N PHE A 51 -11.54 3.38 14.98
CA PHE A 51 -10.71 3.97 16.01
C PHE A 51 -11.69 4.47 17.07
N LYS A 52 -11.70 3.85 18.25
CA LYS A 52 -12.43 4.42 19.39
C LYS A 52 -11.78 5.77 19.68
N GLU A 53 -12.45 6.84 19.26
CA GLU A 53 -12.11 8.22 19.63
C GLU A 53 -12.22 8.36 21.15
N THR A 54 -11.14 8.05 21.84
CA THR A 54 -10.91 8.48 23.21
C THR A 54 -9.56 9.20 23.27
N ALA A 55 -9.40 10.27 22.50
CA ALA A 55 -8.43 11.33 22.76
C ALA A 55 -8.77 12.57 21.92
N PRO A 56 -8.83 13.78 22.49
CA PRO A 56 -9.09 15.02 21.74
C PRO A 56 -7.93 15.36 20.79
N GLU A 57 -8.27 15.81 19.59
CA GLU A 57 -7.42 15.93 18.39
C GLU A 57 -6.33 17.03 18.41
N GLU A 58 -5.96 17.63 19.56
CA GLU A 58 -5.20 18.89 19.54
C GLU A 58 -3.67 18.83 19.77
N THR A 59 -3.03 17.68 20.01
CA THR A 59 -1.60 17.68 20.44
C THR A 59 -0.58 16.92 19.58
N VAL A 60 -0.93 16.42 18.38
CA VAL A 60 -0.01 15.53 17.63
C VAL A 60 1.08 16.30 16.85
N PHE A 61 0.91 17.60 16.59
CA PHE A 61 1.87 18.36 15.78
C PHE A 61 3.03 19.00 16.55
N GLU A 62 2.97 19.09 17.89
CA GLU A 62 4.02 19.72 18.71
C GLU A 62 5.13 18.76 19.17
N GLU A 63 4.94 17.44 19.07
CA GLU A 63 5.84 16.47 19.71
C GLU A 63 6.94 15.89 18.79
N VAL A 64 7.06 16.39 17.55
CA VAL A 64 8.05 15.89 16.57
C VAL A 64 9.43 16.57 16.73
N GLU A 65 9.55 17.67 17.47
CA GLU A 65 10.84 18.39 17.62
C GLU A 65 11.79 17.80 18.68
N GLU A 66 11.37 16.88 19.54
CA GLU A 66 12.19 16.41 20.68
C GLU A 66 12.81 15.00 20.55
N GLN A 67 12.49 14.22 19.51
CA GLN A 67 12.87 12.80 19.44
C GLN A 67 14.15 12.47 18.64
N ASP A 68 15.02 13.46 18.35
CA ASP A 68 16.28 13.23 17.63
C ASP A 68 17.47 12.76 18.50
N LYS A 69 17.26 12.42 19.79
CA LYS A 69 18.39 12.19 20.72
C LYS A 69 18.71 10.77 21.16
N ASP A 70 17.91 9.75 20.90
CA ASP A 70 18.17 8.43 21.49
C ASP A 70 18.24 7.30 20.45
N ILE A 71 19.27 7.34 19.60
CA ILE A 71 19.70 6.18 18.80
C ILE A 71 21.07 5.72 19.28
N GLN A 72 21.14 4.96 20.40
CA GLN A 72 22.23 4.01 20.65
C GLN A 72 21.78 2.76 21.45
N LYS A 73 21.89 1.61 20.76
CA LYS A 73 22.23 0.23 21.22
C LYS A 73 21.19 -0.58 22.02
N LYS A 74 20.72 -1.69 21.42
CA LYS A 74 21.21 -3.06 21.72
C LYS A 74 20.61 -4.14 20.80
N ASP A 75 21.46 -4.79 20.01
CA ASP A 75 21.35 -6.21 19.63
C ASP A 75 21.38 -7.06 20.94
N GLU A 76 20.78 -8.24 21.11
CA GLU A 76 20.59 -9.40 20.23
C GLU A 76 19.64 -10.42 20.96
N PRO A 77 19.44 -11.66 20.46
CA PRO A 77 18.16 -12.25 20.09
C PRO A 77 17.43 -13.00 21.22
N LYS A 78 16.11 -13.18 21.09
CA LYS A 78 15.38 -14.19 21.86
C LYS A 78 14.50 -15.07 20.99
N GLU A 79 14.52 -16.32 21.43
CA GLU A 79 14.26 -17.57 20.76
C GLU A 79 12.77 -17.82 20.52
N LYS A 80 12.51 -18.75 19.61
CA LYS A 80 11.20 -19.16 19.12
C LYS A 80 10.40 -19.81 20.25
N GLU A 81 9.37 -19.13 20.74
CA GLU A 81 8.29 -19.78 21.47
C GLU A 81 6.95 -19.48 20.78
N GLU A 82 6.22 -20.57 20.55
CA GLU A 82 5.01 -20.65 19.76
C GLU A 82 3.87 -19.91 20.44
N ILE A 83 3.68 -18.65 20.06
CA ILE A 83 2.42 -17.96 20.25
C ILE A 83 1.96 -17.58 18.85
N LYS A 84 0.99 -18.33 18.32
CA LYS A 84 0.23 -17.96 17.12
C LYS A 84 -0.71 -16.79 17.44
N THR A 85 -0.21 -15.74 18.08
CA THR A 85 -0.79 -14.41 17.86
C THR A 85 -0.36 -14.06 16.46
N THR A 86 -1.32 -14.07 15.55
CA THR A 86 -1.03 -13.79 14.15
C THR A 86 -0.39 -12.39 14.09
N LEU A 87 0.57 -12.18 13.17
CA LEU A 87 1.17 -10.84 12.97
C LEU A 87 0.08 -9.77 12.76
N GLN A 88 -1.05 -10.20 12.19
CA GLN A 88 -2.37 -9.57 12.21
C GLN A 88 -2.76 -8.93 13.54
N ASP A 89 -2.80 -9.70 14.63
CA ASP A 89 -3.29 -9.27 15.94
C ASP A 89 -2.39 -8.19 16.55
N PHE A 90 -1.08 -8.29 16.31
CA PHE A 90 -0.10 -7.28 16.74
C PHE A 90 -0.26 -5.96 15.96
N MET A 91 -0.44 -6.04 14.64
CA MET A 91 -0.65 -4.87 13.79
C MET A 91 -2.01 -4.19 14.04
N GLN A 92 -3.05 -4.97 14.33
CA GLN A 92 -4.37 -4.47 14.75
C GLN A 92 -4.31 -3.75 16.09
N ALA A 93 -3.54 -4.27 17.05
CA ALA A 93 -3.38 -3.61 18.35
C ALA A 93 -2.65 -2.26 18.28
N GLN A 94 -1.79 -2.08 17.28
CA GLN A 94 -1.05 -0.82 17.03
C GLN A 94 -1.86 0.20 16.20
N GLY A 95 -3.11 -0.11 15.82
CA GLY A 95 -4.00 0.81 15.10
C GLY A 95 -3.61 1.07 13.64
N PHE A 96 -2.72 0.26 13.07
CA PHE A 96 -2.24 0.38 11.69
C PHE A 96 -2.45 -0.95 10.96
N TYR A 97 -3.70 -1.36 10.80
CA TYR A 97 -4.04 -2.58 10.10
C TYR A 97 -4.73 -2.28 8.78
N ASP A 98 -3.94 -2.35 7.71
CA ASP A 98 -4.45 -2.26 6.34
C ASP A 98 -4.75 -3.67 5.83
N ASN A 99 -6.04 -3.97 5.68
CA ASN A 99 -6.47 -5.29 5.24
C ASN A 99 -6.07 -5.58 3.78
N GLN A 100 -5.89 -4.55 2.94
CA GLN A 100 -5.46 -4.72 1.55
C GLN A 100 -3.99 -5.15 1.48
N LEU A 101 -3.14 -4.57 2.33
CA LEU A 101 -1.73 -4.96 2.43
C LEU A 101 -1.58 -6.39 2.92
N VAL A 102 -2.36 -6.79 3.94
CA VAL A 102 -2.21 -8.14 4.47
C VAL A 102 -2.68 -9.20 3.49
N SER A 103 -3.82 -8.97 2.82
CA SER A 103 -4.25 -9.85 1.73
C SER A 103 -3.20 -9.97 0.62
N ALA A 104 -2.53 -8.87 0.25
CA ALA A 104 -1.45 -8.91 -0.74
C ALA A 104 -0.26 -9.79 -0.27
N VAL A 105 0.14 -9.66 1.01
CA VAL A 105 1.23 -10.47 1.58
C VAL A 105 0.88 -11.96 1.61
N GLU A 106 -0.37 -12.30 1.96
CA GLU A 106 -0.85 -13.69 1.97
C GLU A 106 -0.84 -14.30 0.56
N LEU A 107 -1.31 -13.57 -0.45
CA LEU A 107 -1.26 -14.01 -1.85
C LEU A 107 0.18 -14.27 -2.31
N LEU A 108 1.12 -13.36 -2.01
CA LEU A 108 2.53 -13.53 -2.36
C LEU A 108 3.15 -14.77 -1.69
N LYS A 109 2.84 -15.01 -0.42
CA LYS A 109 3.27 -16.23 0.29
C LYS A 109 2.68 -17.48 -0.38
N GLY A 110 1.39 -17.44 -0.73
CA GLY A 110 0.69 -18.52 -1.45
C GLY A 110 1.35 -18.85 -2.79
N ILE A 111 1.67 -17.84 -3.61
CA ILE A 111 2.36 -18.02 -4.90
C ILE A 111 3.72 -18.69 -4.71
N LYS A 112 4.47 -18.30 -3.67
CA LYS A 112 5.78 -18.90 -3.36
C LYS A 112 5.65 -20.39 -2.99
N VAL A 113 4.63 -20.76 -2.21
CA VAL A 113 4.34 -22.16 -1.85
C VAL A 113 3.91 -22.95 -3.10
N TYR A 114 3.00 -22.41 -3.90
CA TYR A 114 2.52 -23.03 -5.14
C TYR A 114 3.68 -23.34 -6.10
N LYS A 115 4.56 -22.36 -6.32
CA LYS A 115 5.76 -22.53 -7.17
C LYS A 115 6.68 -23.63 -6.64
N LYS A 116 6.91 -23.68 -5.32
CA LYS A 116 7.73 -24.74 -4.70
C LYS A 116 7.10 -26.13 -4.92
N GLN A 117 5.78 -26.23 -4.83
CA GLN A 117 5.06 -27.49 -5.02
C GLN A 117 5.07 -27.95 -6.49
N GLN A 118 4.98 -27.03 -7.46
CA GLN A 118 5.14 -27.36 -8.88
C GLN A 118 6.53 -27.95 -9.19
N VAL A 119 7.60 -27.33 -8.68
CA VAL A 119 8.97 -27.84 -8.85
C VAL A 119 9.13 -29.25 -8.27
N LEU A 120 8.47 -29.53 -7.13
CA LEU A 120 8.48 -30.88 -6.53
C LEU A 120 7.73 -31.90 -7.39
N GLN A 121 6.60 -31.52 -8.02
CA GLN A 121 5.85 -32.40 -8.91
C GLN A 121 6.62 -32.71 -10.21
N GLU A 122 7.27 -31.71 -10.80
CA GLU A 122 8.12 -31.89 -12.00
C GLU A 122 9.35 -32.76 -11.73
N SER A 123 9.90 -32.73 -10.50
CA SER A 123 11.03 -33.58 -10.10
C SER A 123 10.64 -35.03 -9.74
N SER A 124 9.34 -35.32 -9.65
CA SER A 124 8.80 -36.65 -9.31
C SER A 124 8.28 -37.44 -10.52
N LEU A 125 8.38 -36.84 -11.72
CA LEU A 125 8.15 -37.45 -13.03
C LEU A 125 9.50 -37.72 -13.72
#